data_AF-A0A7C2FM82-F1
#
_entry.id   AF-A0A7C2FM82-F1
#
_cell.length_a   1.000
_cell.length_b   1.000
_cell.length_c   1.000
_cell.angle_alpha   90.00
_cell.angle_beta   90.00
_cell.angle_gamma   90.00
#
_symmetry.space_group_name_H-M   'P 1'
#
loop_
_entity.id
_entity.type
_entity.pdbx_description
1 polymer ?
#
loop_
_entity_poly.entity_id
_entity_poly.type
_entity_poly.pdbx_seq_one_letter_code
_entity_poly.pdbx_strand_id
1 'polypeptide(L)'
;MPVFTLLYPCLTLARLIDPMVVAAHLASDGHEPSYDEVHETVRKQTEDLLGHIEVKSHRQDGPPDQRWYWAVPILLDQQFTPRPIARWLEEGDQRFAWEAMLRSRTDEADTNFSEHVNQLRDAAKLDLGPRPRDLSDVLAKVALASPAVVTLRALCRHCNDIEHTSIWQLLSAAARAAMGFRSMFNMSESITLIRSPDDPEDVEGEEGDSTKPYWERVLDYAVDGNLQAVMDEYVHILHESLGLVDSCPEEAAQALAQTIQDAVTLRTIRLSFDDMQLKGDEIVRQDYRIRCRYAIPFGEWRNYDDSDVTRADQVRIAFNSPFRPFVLATTSVGQEGLDFHQYCHSVYHWNLPSNPVDLEQREGRIHRYKGHVIRKNLAKRYGLSILADGVQPLDDPWAYLFAQAEEDRCQASDLIPYWIYEEGPFRIERHVPALPLSRELEQVKELKSALAAYRMVFGQPRQEDLLEFLRSRLVPDIPIEDLLRYRIDLSPPCM
;
A
#
# COMPACT_ATOMS: atom_id res chain seq x y z
N MET A 1 -18.26 11.72 -17.69
CA MET A 1 -18.03 10.73 -16.60
C MET A 1 -16.55 10.64 -16.27
N PRO A 2 -15.93 11.72 -15.80
CA PRO A 2 -14.47 11.73 -15.70
C PRO A 2 -13.95 10.73 -14.67
N VAL A 3 -14.74 10.37 -13.65
CA VAL A 3 -14.38 9.38 -12.62
C VAL A 3 -13.92 8.03 -13.19
N PHE A 4 -14.36 7.65 -14.39
CA PHE A 4 -13.89 6.41 -15.02
C PHE A 4 -12.40 6.40 -15.38
N THR A 5 -11.74 7.56 -15.48
CA THR A 5 -10.28 7.64 -15.61
C THR A 5 -9.54 7.01 -14.43
N LEU A 6 -10.16 7.02 -13.25
CA LEU A 6 -9.61 6.42 -12.02
C LEU A 6 -9.98 4.95 -11.84
N LEU A 7 -11.10 4.52 -12.44
CA LEU A 7 -11.74 3.23 -12.14
C LEU A 7 -11.56 2.19 -13.24
N TYR A 8 -11.36 2.60 -14.49
CA TYR A 8 -11.23 1.67 -15.60
C TYR A 8 -9.80 1.09 -15.65
N PRO A 9 -9.64 -0.24 -15.47
CA PRO A 9 -8.34 -0.88 -15.43
C PRO A 9 -7.85 -1.13 -16.86
N CYS A 10 -7.32 -0.09 -17.49
CA CYS A 10 -6.88 -0.15 -18.88
C CYS A 10 -5.70 -1.12 -19.06
N LEU A 11 -5.95 -2.24 -19.73
CA LEU A 11 -4.97 -3.32 -19.91
C LEU A 11 -3.82 -2.91 -20.81
N THR A 12 -4.10 -2.14 -21.85
CA THR A 12 -3.12 -1.64 -22.81
C THR A 12 -2.13 -0.73 -22.11
N LEU A 13 -2.60 0.24 -21.32
CA LEU A 13 -1.72 1.12 -20.55
C LEU A 13 -0.95 0.35 -19.47
N ALA A 14 -1.59 -0.61 -18.79
CA ALA A 14 -0.91 -1.42 -17.78
C ALA A 14 0.25 -2.24 -18.35
N ARG A 15 0.10 -2.79 -19.57
CA ARG A 15 1.08 -3.68 -20.21
C ARG A 15 2.14 -2.96 -21.04
N LEU A 16 1.75 -1.93 -21.79
CA LEU A 16 2.65 -1.27 -22.75
C LEU A 16 3.43 -0.11 -22.12
N ILE A 17 2.95 0.45 -21.01
CA ILE A 17 3.61 1.53 -20.29
C ILE A 17 3.93 1.00 -18.89
N ASP A 18 5.20 0.69 -18.65
CA ASP A 18 5.71 0.30 -17.34
C ASP A 18 6.60 1.42 -16.76
N PRO A 19 6.13 2.18 -15.75
CA PRO A 19 6.87 3.30 -15.19
C PRO A 19 8.21 2.88 -14.55
N MET A 20 8.30 1.65 -14.04
CA MET A 20 9.54 1.12 -13.47
C MET A 20 10.60 0.95 -14.56
N VAL A 21 10.23 0.38 -15.70
CA VAL A 21 11.15 0.18 -16.84
C VAL A 21 11.58 1.52 -17.42
N VAL A 22 10.65 2.47 -17.56
CA VAL A 22 10.97 3.83 -18.00
C VAL A 22 11.95 4.50 -17.03
N ALA A 23 11.65 4.47 -15.74
CA ALA A 23 12.49 5.10 -14.72
C ALA A 23 13.87 4.42 -14.60
N ALA A 24 13.93 3.09 -14.73
CA ALA A 24 15.19 2.35 -14.71
C ALA A 24 16.10 2.70 -15.90
N HIS A 25 15.56 2.81 -17.12
CA HIS A 25 16.34 3.23 -18.28
C HIS A 25 16.79 4.70 -18.23
N LEU A 26 16.02 5.56 -17.59
CA LEU A 26 16.40 6.97 -17.39
C LEU A 26 17.39 7.15 -16.25
N ALA A 27 17.43 6.22 -15.28
CA ALA A 27 18.37 6.25 -14.19
C ALA A 27 19.81 6.09 -14.71
N SER A 28 20.70 6.98 -14.29
CA SER A 28 22.12 6.95 -14.68
C SER A 28 23.00 7.32 -13.50
N ASP A 29 24.10 6.58 -13.30
CA ASP A 29 25.15 6.87 -12.30
C ASP A 29 24.65 7.32 -10.91
N GLY A 30 23.61 6.64 -10.39
CA GLY A 30 23.03 6.94 -9.06
C GLY A 30 22.09 8.15 -9.01
N HIS A 31 21.73 8.73 -10.16
CA HIS A 31 20.69 9.75 -10.28
C HIS A 31 19.33 9.09 -10.57
N GLU A 32 18.36 9.37 -9.71
CA GLU A 32 16.96 8.98 -9.91
C GLU A 32 16.29 10.02 -10.83
N PRO A 33 15.57 9.59 -11.89
CA PRO A 33 14.91 10.52 -12.79
C PRO A 33 13.81 11.31 -12.06
N SER A 34 13.65 12.56 -12.44
CA SER A 34 12.56 13.40 -11.96
C SER A 34 11.21 12.95 -12.51
N TYR A 35 10.13 13.40 -11.85
CA TYR A 35 8.78 13.19 -12.35
C TYR A 35 8.62 13.68 -13.78
N ASP A 36 9.12 14.89 -14.10
CA ASP A 36 8.96 15.50 -15.42
C ASP A 36 9.62 14.67 -16.52
N GLU A 37 10.79 14.07 -16.26
CA GLU A 37 11.49 13.20 -17.21
C GLU A 37 10.73 11.89 -17.49
N VAL A 38 10.21 11.26 -16.43
CA VAL A 38 9.39 10.05 -16.55
C VAL A 38 8.07 10.37 -17.24
N HIS A 39 7.40 11.45 -16.83
CA HIS A 39 6.13 11.90 -17.39
C HIS A 39 6.27 12.22 -18.87
N GLU A 40 7.28 12.99 -19.28
CA GLU A 40 7.50 13.34 -20.69
C GLU A 40 7.75 12.10 -21.56
N THR A 41 8.47 11.10 -21.03
CA THR A 41 8.70 9.84 -21.73
C THR A 41 7.41 9.05 -21.89
N VAL A 42 6.62 8.95 -20.82
CA VAL A 42 5.30 8.28 -20.85
C VAL A 42 4.30 9.05 -21.72
N ARG A 43 4.35 10.38 -21.74
CA ARG A 43 3.51 11.26 -22.58
C ARG A 43 3.76 11.00 -24.06
N LYS A 44 5.02 10.81 -24.47
CA LYS A 44 5.34 10.41 -25.86
C LYS A 44 4.78 9.04 -26.19
N GLN A 45 4.91 8.06 -25.28
CA GLN A 45 4.33 6.74 -25.47
C GLN A 45 2.80 6.79 -25.59
N THR A 46 2.12 7.63 -24.78
CA THR A 46 0.68 7.81 -24.88
C THR A 46 0.27 8.53 -26.17
N GLU A 47 1.04 9.51 -26.65
CA GLU A 47 0.82 10.15 -27.94
C GLU A 47 0.94 9.17 -29.11
N ASP A 48 1.96 8.33 -29.10
CA ASP A 48 2.14 7.29 -30.10
C ASP A 48 0.94 6.32 -30.09
N LEU A 49 0.51 5.86 -28.91
CA LEU A 49 -0.68 5.00 -28.79
C LEU A 49 -1.96 5.70 -29.30
N LEU A 50 -2.15 6.99 -28.96
CA LEU A 50 -3.28 7.80 -29.43
C LEU A 50 -3.29 7.95 -30.95
N GLY A 51 -2.13 8.00 -31.59
CA GLY A 51 -1.97 8.05 -33.05
C GLY A 51 -2.48 6.79 -33.75
N HIS A 52 -2.51 5.65 -33.06
CA HIS A 52 -3.00 4.40 -33.62
C HIS A 52 -4.52 4.22 -33.46
N ILE A 53 -5.19 5.01 -32.61
CA ILE A 53 -6.63 4.81 -32.35
C ILE A 53 -7.49 5.19 -33.55
N GLU A 54 -8.18 4.20 -34.12
CA GLU A 54 -9.17 4.42 -35.18
C GLU A 54 -10.52 4.88 -34.60
N VAL A 55 -10.79 6.19 -34.65
CA VAL A 55 -12.12 6.74 -34.32
C VAL A 55 -12.86 7.08 -35.61
N LYS A 56 -14.00 6.41 -35.85
CA LYS A 56 -14.79 6.49 -37.10
C LYS A 56 -15.09 7.92 -37.56
N SER A 57 -15.40 8.80 -36.62
CA SER A 57 -15.55 10.24 -36.85
C SER A 57 -15.59 10.95 -35.50
N HIS A 58 -14.92 12.09 -35.38
CA HIS A 58 -15.11 13.02 -34.28
C HIS A 58 -15.20 14.45 -34.81
N ARG A 59 -16.01 15.28 -34.17
CA ARG A 59 -16.19 16.67 -34.58
C ARG A 59 -14.89 17.46 -34.32
N GLN A 60 -14.48 18.29 -35.28
CA GLN A 60 -13.28 19.13 -35.20
C GLN A 60 -13.57 20.52 -34.63
N ASP A 61 -14.83 20.94 -34.67
CA ASP A 61 -15.28 22.27 -34.24
C ASP A 61 -16.04 22.21 -32.91
N GLY A 62 -15.87 23.24 -32.09
CA GLY A 62 -16.54 23.40 -30.80
C GLY A 62 -15.59 23.34 -29.59
N PRO A 63 -16.13 23.38 -28.36
CA PRO A 63 -15.32 23.23 -27.15
C PRO A 63 -14.72 21.81 -27.05
N PRO A 64 -13.55 21.65 -26.40
CA PRO A 64 -12.96 20.34 -26.16
C PRO A 64 -13.93 19.39 -25.45
N ASP A 65 -14.02 18.16 -25.93
CA ASP A 65 -14.91 17.15 -25.37
C ASP A 65 -14.22 16.36 -24.26
N GLN A 66 -14.54 16.66 -23.01
CA GLN A 66 -13.99 15.95 -21.85
C GLN A 66 -14.30 14.45 -21.84
N ARG A 67 -15.19 13.95 -22.71
CA ARG A 67 -15.43 12.51 -22.84
C ARG A 67 -14.20 11.75 -23.33
N TRP A 68 -13.27 12.41 -24.02
CA TRP A 68 -12.01 11.80 -24.45
C TRP A 68 -11.23 11.16 -23.29
N TYR A 69 -11.16 11.80 -22.12
CA TYR A 69 -10.35 11.29 -21.01
C TYR A 69 -10.76 9.89 -20.54
N TRP A 70 -12.06 9.59 -20.48
CA TRP A 70 -12.53 8.26 -20.08
C TRP A 70 -12.77 7.32 -21.27
N ALA A 71 -13.00 7.84 -22.47
CA ALA A 71 -13.23 7.03 -23.66
C ALA A 71 -11.92 6.39 -24.18
N VAL A 72 -10.82 7.13 -24.18
CA VAL A 72 -9.54 6.67 -24.76
C VAL A 72 -9.03 5.36 -24.15
N PRO A 73 -8.98 5.18 -22.82
CA PRO A 73 -8.52 3.92 -22.24
C PRO A 73 -9.29 2.70 -22.75
N ILE A 74 -10.60 2.85 -22.99
CA ILE A 74 -11.45 1.78 -23.51
C ILE A 74 -11.21 1.56 -25.00
N LEU A 75 -11.06 2.64 -25.78
CA LEU A 75 -10.75 2.56 -27.21
C LEU A 75 -9.40 1.86 -27.45
N LEU A 76 -8.40 2.17 -26.61
CA LEU A 76 -7.12 1.47 -26.61
C LEU A 76 -7.32 -0.03 -26.38
N ASP A 77 -8.02 -0.41 -25.31
CA ASP A 77 -8.19 -1.84 -25.03
C ASP A 77 -9.07 -2.56 -26.07
N GLN A 78 -10.06 -1.89 -26.67
CA GLN A 78 -10.85 -2.44 -27.78
C GLN A 78 -10.00 -2.68 -29.04
N GLN A 79 -8.98 -1.86 -29.27
CA GLN A 79 -8.10 -2.01 -30.41
C GLN A 79 -6.99 -3.04 -30.17
N PHE A 80 -6.29 -2.94 -29.04
CA PHE A 80 -5.11 -3.75 -28.76
C PHE A 80 -5.44 -5.06 -28.04
N THR A 81 -6.51 -5.10 -27.23
CA THR A 81 -6.87 -6.25 -26.40
C THR A 81 -8.39 -6.56 -26.40
N PRO A 82 -9.06 -6.71 -27.56
CA PRO A 82 -10.52 -6.76 -27.63
C PRO A 82 -11.17 -7.94 -26.87
N ARG A 83 -10.53 -9.12 -26.87
CA ARG A 83 -11.15 -10.35 -26.35
C ARG A 83 -11.39 -10.33 -24.83
N PRO A 84 -10.39 -10.02 -23.97
CA PRO A 84 -10.64 -9.90 -22.53
C PRO A 84 -11.67 -8.83 -22.17
N ILE A 85 -11.66 -7.69 -22.86
CA ILE A 85 -12.60 -6.60 -22.62
C ILE A 85 -14.04 -7.01 -22.94
N ALA A 86 -14.25 -7.57 -24.14
CA ALA A 86 -15.58 -8.04 -24.55
C ALA A 86 -16.11 -9.06 -23.54
N ARG A 87 -15.28 -10.04 -23.14
CA ARG A 87 -15.66 -11.03 -22.14
C ARG A 87 -16.03 -10.40 -20.79
N TRP A 88 -15.26 -9.43 -20.32
CA TRP A 88 -15.54 -8.76 -19.04
C TRP A 88 -16.82 -7.92 -19.07
N LEU A 89 -17.05 -7.15 -20.14
CA LEU A 89 -18.22 -6.28 -20.27
C LEU A 89 -19.53 -7.05 -20.45
N GLU A 90 -19.45 -8.30 -20.91
CA GLU A 90 -20.55 -9.26 -21.02
C GLU A 90 -20.74 -10.12 -19.75
N GLU A 91 -19.84 -10.00 -18.75
CA GLU A 91 -19.92 -10.81 -17.53
C GLU A 91 -21.12 -10.39 -16.67
N GLY A 92 -21.92 -11.40 -16.30
CA GLY A 92 -23.17 -11.22 -15.54
C GLY A 92 -23.09 -11.68 -14.10
N ASP A 93 -22.06 -12.46 -13.72
CA ASP A 93 -21.84 -12.85 -12.32
C ASP A 93 -21.57 -11.61 -11.48
N GLN A 94 -22.39 -11.37 -10.45
CA GLN A 94 -22.27 -10.20 -9.56
C GLN A 94 -20.90 -10.07 -8.90
N ARG A 95 -20.14 -11.16 -8.76
CA ARG A 95 -18.78 -11.13 -8.22
C ARG A 95 -17.82 -10.39 -9.14
N PHE A 96 -18.02 -10.47 -10.45
CA PHE A 96 -17.06 -9.99 -11.46
C PHE A 96 -17.62 -8.90 -12.39
N ALA A 97 -18.95 -8.78 -12.45
CA ALA A 97 -19.64 -7.83 -13.29
C ALA A 97 -19.31 -6.40 -12.88
N TRP A 98 -18.80 -5.62 -13.84
CA TRP A 98 -18.53 -4.20 -13.66
C TRP A 98 -19.75 -3.43 -13.15
N GLU A 99 -20.95 -3.76 -13.64
CA GLU A 99 -22.21 -3.18 -13.17
C GLU A 99 -22.45 -3.43 -11.68
N ALA A 100 -22.14 -4.63 -11.19
CA ALA A 100 -22.35 -5.00 -9.79
C ALA A 100 -21.37 -4.28 -8.85
N MET A 101 -20.14 -4.05 -9.29
CA MET A 101 -19.12 -3.31 -8.52
C MET A 101 -19.49 -1.85 -8.27
N LEU A 102 -20.37 -1.30 -9.12
CA LEU A 102 -20.74 0.11 -9.13
C LEU A 102 -22.05 0.39 -8.42
N ARG A 103 -22.86 -0.65 -8.16
CA ARG A 103 -24.03 -0.56 -7.30
C ARG A 103 -23.56 -0.37 -5.87
N SER A 104 -23.77 0.83 -5.33
CA SER A 104 -23.43 1.14 -3.93
C SER A 104 -24.25 0.24 -2.99
N ARG A 105 -23.72 -0.06 -1.78
CA ARG A 105 -24.47 -0.71 -0.69
C ARG A 105 -25.56 0.20 -0.08
N THR A 106 -25.74 1.41 -0.59
CA THR A 106 -26.80 2.33 -0.18
C THR A 106 -27.95 2.26 -1.19
N ASP A 107 -29.16 2.00 -0.70
CA ASP A 107 -30.40 1.63 -1.41
C ASP A 107 -30.95 2.63 -2.45
N GLU A 108 -30.17 3.61 -2.90
CA GLU A 108 -30.57 4.47 -4.03
C GLU A 108 -29.93 3.92 -5.31
N ALA A 109 -30.74 3.19 -6.07
CA ALA A 109 -30.42 2.77 -7.42
C ALA A 109 -30.17 4.01 -8.30
N ASP A 110 -28.90 4.40 -8.44
CA ASP A 110 -28.44 5.42 -9.38
C ASP A 110 -28.70 4.92 -10.81
N THR A 111 -29.89 5.21 -11.33
CA THR A 111 -30.31 4.96 -12.72
C THR A 111 -29.34 5.59 -13.73
N ASN A 112 -28.72 6.72 -13.39
CA ASN A 112 -27.66 7.37 -14.15
C ASN A 112 -26.41 6.50 -14.34
N PHE A 113 -26.15 5.55 -13.43
CA PHE A 113 -24.94 4.74 -13.46
C PHE A 113 -25.03 3.57 -14.46
N SER A 114 -26.18 2.94 -14.59
CA SER A 114 -26.40 1.90 -15.61
C SER A 114 -26.29 2.46 -17.03
N GLU A 115 -26.74 3.71 -17.25
CA GLU A 115 -26.55 4.42 -18.52
C GLU A 115 -25.07 4.68 -18.81
N HIS A 116 -24.28 5.03 -17.80
CA HIS A 116 -22.85 5.21 -17.91
C HIS A 116 -22.11 3.92 -18.33
N VAL A 117 -22.51 2.77 -17.79
CA VAL A 117 -21.94 1.47 -18.20
C VAL A 117 -22.30 1.11 -19.64
N ASN A 118 -23.52 1.42 -20.09
CA ASN A 118 -23.91 1.22 -21.49
C ASN A 118 -23.09 2.11 -22.44
N GLN A 119 -22.79 3.36 -22.05
CA GLN A 119 -21.90 4.23 -22.83
C GLN A 119 -20.46 3.70 -22.90
N LEU A 120 -19.97 2.97 -21.89
CA LEU A 120 -18.67 2.29 -21.96
C LEU A 120 -18.68 1.16 -23.01
N ARG A 121 -19.74 0.36 -23.06
CA ARG A 121 -19.90 -0.72 -24.05
C ARG A 121 -19.87 -0.18 -25.49
N ASP A 122 -20.48 0.98 -25.68
CA ASP A 122 -20.58 1.64 -26.98
C ASP A 122 -19.52 2.74 -27.21
N ALA A 123 -18.39 2.72 -26.46
CA ALA A 123 -17.36 3.76 -26.56
C ALA A 123 -16.87 4.01 -28.00
N ALA A 124 -16.61 2.95 -28.78
CA ALA A 124 -16.23 3.04 -30.19
C ALA A 124 -17.31 3.58 -31.14
N LYS A 125 -18.56 3.72 -30.67
CA LYS A 125 -19.69 4.27 -31.43
C LYS A 125 -20.05 5.69 -30.99
N LEU A 126 -19.36 6.25 -30.00
CA LEU A 126 -19.63 7.60 -29.52
C LEU A 126 -19.27 8.64 -30.58
N ASP A 127 -20.18 9.59 -30.81
CA ASP A 127 -19.88 10.81 -31.55
C ASP A 127 -19.12 11.78 -30.62
N LEU A 128 -17.80 11.65 -30.61
CA LEU A 128 -16.89 12.48 -29.81
C LEU A 128 -16.68 13.85 -30.46
N GLY A 129 -16.54 14.89 -29.64
CA GLY A 129 -16.18 16.23 -30.08
C GLY A 129 -14.67 16.41 -30.27
N PRO A 130 -14.19 17.66 -30.33
CA PRO A 130 -12.76 17.96 -30.47
C PRO A 130 -11.94 17.41 -29.31
N ARG A 131 -10.73 16.92 -29.59
CA ARG A 131 -9.80 16.40 -28.57
C ARG A 131 -9.29 17.53 -27.66
N PRO A 132 -9.28 17.35 -26.32
CA PRO A 132 -8.52 18.21 -25.42
C PRO A 132 -7.04 18.23 -25.79
N ARG A 133 -6.38 19.37 -25.62
CA ARG A 133 -4.96 19.55 -26.01
C ARG A 133 -4.00 18.82 -25.06
N ASP A 134 -4.41 18.71 -23.81
CA ASP A 134 -3.76 18.05 -22.67
C ASP A 134 -4.12 16.55 -22.56
N LEU A 135 -4.77 15.97 -23.58
CA LEU A 135 -5.25 14.59 -23.52
C LEU A 135 -4.10 13.58 -23.30
N SER A 136 -2.95 13.77 -23.95
CA SER A 136 -1.77 12.92 -23.77
C SER A 136 -1.15 13.06 -22.39
N ASP A 137 -1.09 14.29 -21.86
CA ASP A 137 -0.60 14.61 -20.52
C ASP A 137 -1.44 13.92 -19.44
N VAL A 138 -2.76 14.03 -19.53
CA VAL A 138 -3.69 13.37 -18.60
C VAL A 138 -3.61 11.85 -18.75
N LEU A 139 -3.52 11.33 -19.97
CA LEU A 139 -3.41 9.89 -20.19
C LEU A 139 -2.10 9.33 -19.63
N ALA A 140 -1.01 10.10 -19.69
CA ALA A 140 0.24 9.74 -19.04
C ALA A 140 0.07 9.65 -17.53
N LYS A 141 -0.59 10.62 -16.88
CA LYS A 141 -0.94 10.54 -15.45
C LYS A 141 -1.81 9.32 -15.14
N VAL A 142 -2.79 8.99 -15.99
CA VAL A 142 -3.62 7.78 -15.84
C VAL A 142 -2.75 6.52 -15.90
N ALA A 143 -1.81 6.43 -16.85
CA ALA A 143 -0.91 5.29 -16.97
C ALA A 143 0.03 5.15 -15.76
N LEU A 144 0.50 6.28 -15.21
CA LEU A 144 1.40 6.35 -14.06
C LEU A 144 0.71 6.07 -12.72
N ALA A 145 -0.54 6.52 -12.53
CA ALA A 145 -1.10 6.69 -11.18
C ALA A 145 -2.60 6.40 -11.05
N SER A 146 -3.32 6.03 -12.11
CA SER A 146 -4.73 5.64 -11.95
C SER A 146 -4.84 4.40 -11.06
N PRO A 147 -5.60 4.42 -9.95
CA PRO A 147 -5.70 3.30 -9.02
C PRO A 147 -6.04 1.98 -9.71
N ALA A 148 -6.89 2.01 -10.74
CA ALA A 148 -7.25 0.83 -11.51
C ALA A 148 -6.09 0.32 -12.38
N VAL A 149 -5.37 1.21 -13.08
CA VAL A 149 -4.27 0.83 -13.98
C VAL A 149 -3.06 0.33 -13.20
N VAL A 150 -2.66 1.04 -12.14
CA VAL A 150 -1.51 0.66 -11.32
C VAL A 150 -1.76 -0.64 -10.54
N THR A 151 -2.98 -0.84 -10.04
CA THR A 151 -3.36 -2.12 -9.41
C THR A 151 -3.35 -3.24 -10.44
N LEU A 152 -3.91 -3.02 -11.63
CA LEU A 152 -3.88 -4.04 -12.70
C LEU A 152 -2.45 -4.43 -13.05
N ARG A 153 -1.56 -3.44 -13.22
CA ARG A 153 -0.14 -3.68 -13.51
C ARG A 153 0.52 -4.50 -12.42
N ALA A 154 0.34 -4.11 -11.15
CA ALA A 154 0.88 -4.85 -10.01
C ALA A 154 0.34 -6.29 -9.93
N LEU A 155 -0.95 -6.51 -10.21
CA LEU A 155 -1.53 -7.87 -10.30
C LEU A 155 -0.90 -8.67 -11.45
N CYS A 156 -0.71 -8.06 -12.62
CA CYS A 156 -0.08 -8.72 -13.76
C CYS A 156 1.35 -9.21 -13.47
N ARG A 157 2.10 -8.53 -12.59
CA ARG A 157 3.47 -8.94 -12.20
C ARG A 157 3.51 -10.27 -11.45
N HIS A 158 2.46 -10.59 -10.68
CA HIS A 158 2.33 -11.85 -9.93
C HIS A 158 1.45 -12.90 -10.62
N CYS A 159 0.81 -12.52 -11.72
CA CYS A 159 -0.09 -13.36 -12.51
C CYS A 159 0.36 -13.42 -13.97
N ASN A 160 1.67 -13.43 -14.21
CA ASN A 160 2.27 -13.42 -15.55
C ASN A 160 1.90 -14.68 -16.37
N ASP A 161 1.73 -15.82 -15.71
CA ASP A 161 1.34 -17.10 -16.31
C ASP A 161 -0.18 -17.25 -16.54
N ILE A 162 -0.96 -16.18 -16.32
CA ILE A 162 -2.41 -16.27 -16.51
C ILE A 162 -2.78 -16.59 -17.96
N GLU A 163 -3.71 -17.54 -18.12
CA GLU A 163 -4.24 -17.84 -19.43
C GLU A 163 -4.89 -16.60 -20.06
N HIS A 164 -4.64 -16.40 -21.36
CA HIS A 164 -5.23 -15.27 -22.09
C HIS A 164 -6.76 -15.20 -21.98
N THR A 165 -7.42 -16.36 -21.82
CA THR A 165 -8.86 -16.52 -21.63
C THR A 165 -9.36 -16.06 -20.26
N SER A 166 -8.49 -15.91 -19.27
CA SER A 166 -8.82 -15.53 -17.89
C SER A 166 -8.44 -14.10 -17.51
N ILE A 167 -7.72 -13.37 -18.37
CA ILE A 167 -7.27 -11.97 -18.10
C ILE A 167 -8.40 -11.04 -17.64
N TRP A 168 -9.64 -11.27 -18.11
CA TRP A 168 -10.80 -10.48 -17.70
C TRP A 168 -11.04 -10.50 -16.17
N GLN A 169 -10.62 -11.55 -15.47
CA GLN A 169 -10.71 -11.64 -14.02
C GLN A 169 -9.76 -10.68 -13.31
N LEU A 170 -8.59 -10.39 -13.89
CA LEU A 170 -7.65 -9.37 -13.39
C LEU A 170 -8.22 -7.97 -13.57
N LEU A 171 -8.90 -7.71 -14.69
CA LEU A 171 -9.61 -6.44 -14.92
C LEU A 171 -10.66 -6.24 -13.82
N SER A 172 -11.49 -7.26 -13.60
CA SER A 172 -12.46 -7.29 -12.50
C SER A 172 -11.80 -7.04 -11.13
N ALA A 173 -10.71 -7.73 -10.83
CA ALA A 173 -9.98 -7.58 -9.56
C ALA A 173 -9.46 -6.14 -9.36
N ALA A 174 -8.77 -5.59 -10.37
CA ALA A 174 -8.23 -4.24 -10.33
C ALA A 174 -9.33 -3.17 -10.22
N ALA A 175 -10.43 -3.34 -10.96
CA ALA A 175 -11.62 -2.50 -10.85
C ALA A 175 -12.19 -2.49 -9.42
N ARG A 176 -12.32 -3.66 -8.78
CA ARG A 176 -12.83 -3.79 -7.42
C ARG A 176 -11.94 -3.05 -6.42
N ALA A 177 -10.63 -3.23 -6.51
CA ALA A 177 -9.66 -2.51 -5.68
C ALA A 177 -9.77 -0.99 -5.88
N ALA A 178 -9.89 -0.52 -7.13
CA ALA A 178 -10.08 0.89 -7.47
C ALA A 178 -11.37 1.50 -6.86
N MET A 179 -12.44 0.72 -6.71
CA MET A 179 -13.65 1.18 -5.99
C MET A 179 -13.37 1.45 -4.50
N GLY A 180 -12.46 0.68 -3.91
CA GLY A 180 -11.95 0.95 -2.56
C GLY A 180 -11.27 2.31 -2.47
N PHE A 181 -10.35 2.60 -3.42
CA PHE A 181 -9.71 3.91 -3.51
C PHE A 181 -10.69 5.06 -3.72
N ARG A 182 -11.70 4.89 -4.59
CA ARG A 182 -12.77 5.89 -4.76
C ARG A 182 -13.48 6.18 -3.44
N SER A 183 -13.80 5.15 -2.67
CA SER A 183 -14.43 5.30 -1.36
C SER A 183 -13.52 6.08 -0.40
N MET A 184 -12.21 5.81 -0.44
CA MET A 184 -11.21 6.52 0.35
C MET A 184 -11.06 7.99 -0.05
N PHE A 185 -10.97 8.28 -1.35
CA PHE A 185 -10.81 9.64 -1.88
C PHE A 185 -12.09 10.48 -1.75
N ASN A 186 -13.26 9.86 -1.65
CA ASN A 186 -14.52 10.57 -1.40
C ASN A 186 -14.80 10.85 0.08
N MET A 187 -13.90 10.45 0.99
CA MET A 187 -13.99 10.88 2.38
C MET A 187 -13.72 12.39 2.49
N SER A 188 -14.48 13.08 3.34
CA SER A 188 -14.35 14.53 3.58
C SER A 188 -12.91 14.97 3.83
N GLU A 189 -12.17 14.22 4.63
CA GLU A 189 -10.78 14.51 4.98
C GLU A 189 -9.84 14.36 3.78
N SER A 190 -10.07 13.35 2.95
CA SER A 190 -9.30 13.16 1.71
C SER A 190 -9.58 14.30 0.73
N ILE A 191 -10.85 14.70 0.59
CA ILE A 191 -11.23 15.85 -0.24
C ILE A 191 -10.54 17.12 0.24
N THR A 192 -10.56 17.38 1.56
CA THR A 192 -9.89 18.55 2.14
C THR A 192 -8.38 18.53 1.95
N LEU A 193 -7.74 17.36 2.06
CA LEU A 193 -6.29 17.23 1.83
C LEU A 193 -5.91 17.44 0.36
N ILE A 194 -6.71 16.94 -0.57
CA ILE A 194 -6.42 16.97 -2.00
C ILE A 194 -6.77 18.34 -2.61
N ARG A 195 -7.85 18.99 -2.17
CA ARG A 195 -8.22 20.35 -2.59
C ARG A 195 -7.48 21.42 -1.78
N SER A 196 -6.20 21.23 -1.48
CA SER A 196 -5.44 22.08 -0.55
C SER A 196 -5.81 23.57 -0.73
N PRO A 197 -6.24 24.29 0.32
CA PRO A 197 -6.80 25.64 0.19
C PRO A 197 -5.78 26.71 -0.27
N ASP A 198 -4.49 26.35 -0.31
CA ASP A 198 -3.39 27.20 -0.80
C ASP A 198 -3.04 26.94 -2.27
N ASP A 199 -3.82 26.10 -2.98
CA ASP A 199 -3.61 25.81 -4.40
C ASP A 199 -3.91 27.08 -5.23
N PRO A 200 -2.90 27.64 -5.95
CA PRO A 200 -3.10 28.81 -6.80
C PRO A 200 -4.19 28.63 -7.85
N GLU A 201 -4.45 27.38 -8.25
CA GLU A 201 -5.49 27.01 -9.23
C GLU A 201 -6.92 26.99 -8.63
N ASP A 202 -7.07 27.10 -7.30
CA ASP A 202 -8.36 27.23 -6.59
C ASP A 202 -8.78 28.68 -6.35
N VAL A 203 -7.94 29.66 -6.70
CA VAL A 203 -8.36 31.06 -6.73
C VAL A 203 -9.33 31.20 -7.90
N GLU A 204 -10.59 31.51 -7.62
CA GLU A 204 -11.56 31.94 -8.64
C GLU A 204 -10.97 33.13 -9.40
N GLY A 205 -10.27 32.84 -10.50
CA GLY A 205 -9.82 33.85 -11.43
C GLY A 205 -11.04 34.59 -11.98
N GLU A 206 -10.98 35.91 -11.99
CA GLU A 206 -11.94 36.71 -12.74
C GLU A 206 -11.94 36.23 -14.21
N GLU A 207 -13.07 35.68 -14.63
CA GLU A 207 -13.40 35.28 -16.00
C GLU A 207 -12.59 34.12 -16.62
N GLY A 208 -13.01 32.88 -16.31
CA GLY A 208 -13.07 31.81 -17.33
C GLY A 208 -11.93 30.80 -17.37
N ASP A 209 -10.97 30.82 -16.45
CA ASP A 209 -9.98 29.75 -16.33
C ASP A 209 -10.57 28.59 -15.50
N SER A 210 -10.69 27.40 -16.10
CA SER A 210 -11.45 26.31 -15.49
C SER A 210 -10.69 25.70 -14.32
N THR A 211 -11.25 25.78 -13.12
CA THR A 211 -10.74 25.10 -11.92
C THR A 211 -10.50 23.62 -12.22
N LYS A 212 -9.29 23.13 -11.94
CA LYS A 212 -8.91 21.75 -12.21
C LYS A 212 -9.87 20.76 -11.55
N PRO A 213 -10.45 19.80 -12.29
CA PRO A 213 -11.49 18.95 -11.74
C PRO A 213 -10.94 17.98 -10.69
N TYR A 214 -11.74 17.68 -9.67
CA TYR A 214 -11.29 16.88 -8.51
C TYR A 214 -10.67 15.52 -8.85
N TRP A 215 -11.18 14.82 -9.86
CA TRP A 215 -10.64 13.52 -10.26
C TRP A 215 -9.20 13.62 -10.81
N GLU A 216 -8.85 14.75 -11.42
CA GLU A 216 -7.49 14.98 -11.91
C GLU A 216 -6.56 15.32 -10.75
N ARG A 217 -7.02 16.11 -9.77
CA ARG A 217 -6.28 16.33 -8.52
C ARG A 217 -6.00 15.03 -7.76
N VAL A 218 -6.93 14.08 -7.81
CA VAL A 218 -6.70 12.72 -7.27
C VAL A 218 -5.59 12.00 -8.04
N LEU A 219 -5.50 12.15 -9.37
CA LEU A 219 -4.39 11.60 -10.15
C LEU A 219 -3.07 12.28 -9.78
N ASP A 220 -3.03 13.60 -9.64
CA ASP A 220 -1.82 14.31 -9.23
C ASP A 220 -1.35 13.86 -7.85
N TYR A 221 -2.27 13.76 -6.88
CA TYR A 221 -1.95 13.22 -5.55
C TYR A 221 -1.39 11.79 -5.63
N ALA A 222 -1.94 10.95 -6.51
CA ALA A 222 -1.46 9.58 -6.70
C ALA A 222 -0.10 9.53 -7.43
N VAL A 223 0.19 10.49 -8.31
CA VAL A 223 1.50 10.69 -8.93
C VAL A 223 2.52 11.11 -7.88
N ASP A 224 2.22 12.14 -7.08
CA ASP A 224 3.10 12.66 -6.02
C ASP A 224 3.41 11.59 -4.98
N GLY A 225 2.42 10.75 -4.65
CA GLY A 225 2.57 9.61 -3.76
C GLY A 225 3.21 8.37 -4.40
N ASN A 226 3.60 8.43 -5.68
CA ASN A 226 4.11 7.33 -6.49
C ASN A 226 3.30 6.04 -6.29
N LEU A 227 2.00 6.12 -6.57
CA LEU A 227 1.06 5.03 -6.29
C LEU A 227 1.45 3.71 -7.00
N GLN A 228 2.12 3.79 -8.16
CA GLN A 228 2.66 2.59 -8.83
C GLN A 228 3.63 1.83 -7.92
N ALA A 229 4.67 2.49 -7.41
CA ALA A 229 5.66 1.85 -6.55
C ALA A 229 5.04 1.34 -5.24
N VAL A 230 4.09 2.09 -4.67
CA VAL A 230 3.33 1.67 -3.47
C VAL A 230 2.56 0.36 -3.74
N MET A 231 1.88 0.27 -4.89
CA MET A 231 1.10 -0.92 -5.24
C MET A 231 1.98 -2.11 -5.59
N ASP A 232 3.11 -1.90 -6.27
CA ASP A 232 4.08 -2.96 -6.57
C ASP A 232 4.63 -3.60 -5.29
N GLU A 233 5.02 -2.75 -4.34
CA GLU A 233 5.47 -3.21 -3.02
C GLU A 233 4.37 -3.92 -2.23
N TYR A 234 3.15 -3.36 -2.24
CA TYR A 234 2.05 -3.92 -1.48
C TYR A 234 1.58 -5.27 -2.02
N VAL A 235 1.44 -5.40 -3.34
CA VAL A 235 1.04 -6.67 -3.96
C VAL A 235 2.12 -7.74 -3.74
N HIS A 236 3.40 -7.41 -3.85
CA HIS A 236 4.49 -8.34 -3.54
C HIS A 236 4.37 -8.94 -2.13
N ILE A 237 4.17 -8.08 -1.14
CA ILE A 237 4.05 -8.51 0.27
C ILE A 237 2.74 -9.25 0.53
N LEU A 238 1.63 -8.80 -0.07
CA LEU A 238 0.35 -9.48 0.07
C LEU A 238 0.38 -10.89 -0.54
N HIS A 239 1.03 -11.06 -1.68
CA HIS A 239 1.10 -12.35 -2.38
C HIS A 239 1.69 -13.44 -1.48
N GLU A 240 2.83 -13.16 -0.83
CA GLU A 240 3.43 -14.10 0.12
C GLU A 240 2.65 -14.20 1.43
N SER A 241 2.21 -13.07 2.01
CA SER A 241 1.56 -13.09 3.33
C SER A 241 0.17 -13.73 3.36
N LEU A 242 -0.53 -13.74 2.22
CA LEU A 242 -1.78 -14.47 2.04
C LEU A 242 -1.56 -15.94 1.66
N GLY A 243 -0.30 -16.38 1.47
CA GLY A 243 0.03 -17.76 1.10
C GLY A 243 -0.34 -18.11 -0.34
N LEU A 244 -0.27 -17.15 -1.26
CA LEU A 244 -0.76 -17.30 -2.64
C LEU A 244 0.27 -17.88 -3.62
N VAL A 245 1.48 -18.19 -3.15
CA VAL A 245 2.60 -18.69 -3.99
C VAL A 245 2.21 -19.91 -4.83
N ASP A 246 1.42 -20.82 -4.27
CA ASP A 246 0.97 -22.05 -4.95
C ASP A 246 -0.48 -21.95 -5.48
N SER A 247 -1.10 -20.78 -5.40
CA SER A 247 -2.49 -20.56 -5.86
C SER A 247 -2.54 -20.31 -7.36
N CYS A 248 -3.68 -20.58 -8.01
CA CYS A 248 -3.82 -20.18 -9.41
C CYS A 248 -3.90 -18.64 -9.54
N PRO A 249 -3.44 -18.06 -10.67
CA PRO A 249 -3.40 -16.61 -10.86
C PRO A 249 -4.75 -15.93 -10.67
N GLU A 250 -5.84 -16.59 -11.06
CA GLU A 250 -7.20 -16.11 -10.90
C GLU A 250 -7.59 -15.93 -9.43
N GLU A 251 -7.38 -16.96 -8.62
CA GLU A 251 -7.69 -16.94 -7.18
C GLU A 251 -6.80 -15.93 -6.45
N ALA A 252 -5.50 -15.91 -6.78
CA ALA A 252 -4.55 -14.96 -6.24
C ALA A 252 -5.00 -13.51 -6.51
N ALA A 253 -5.35 -13.19 -7.76
CA ALA A 253 -5.80 -11.84 -8.13
C ALA A 253 -7.07 -11.42 -7.37
N GLN A 254 -8.04 -12.32 -7.18
CA GLN A 254 -9.24 -12.00 -6.41
C GLN A 254 -8.94 -11.76 -4.92
N ALA A 255 -8.11 -12.59 -4.31
CA ALA A 255 -7.72 -12.47 -2.90
C ALA A 255 -6.93 -11.18 -2.64
N LEU A 256 -5.97 -10.86 -3.52
CA LEU A 256 -5.21 -9.63 -3.51
C LEU A 256 -6.13 -8.40 -3.60
N ALA A 257 -7.00 -8.35 -4.61
CA ALA A 257 -7.92 -7.23 -4.79
C ALA A 257 -8.89 -7.05 -3.61
N GLN A 258 -9.38 -8.14 -3.04
CA GLN A 258 -10.26 -8.10 -1.87
C GLN A 258 -9.51 -7.50 -0.66
N THR A 259 -8.28 -7.95 -0.41
CA THR A 259 -7.47 -7.47 0.72
C THR A 259 -7.05 -6.01 0.54
N ILE A 260 -6.73 -5.58 -0.70
CA ILE A 260 -6.50 -4.18 -1.03
C ILE A 260 -7.75 -3.34 -0.73
N GLN A 261 -8.92 -3.79 -1.19
CA GLN A 261 -10.18 -3.10 -0.95
C GLN A 261 -10.48 -2.97 0.54
N ASP A 262 -10.32 -4.05 1.32
CA ASP A 262 -10.56 -4.06 2.76
C ASP A 262 -9.60 -3.11 3.51
N ALA A 263 -8.34 -3.04 3.09
CA ALA A 263 -7.35 -2.14 3.67
C ALA A 263 -7.72 -0.66 3.45
N VAL A 264 -8.09 -0.26 2.23
CA VAL A 264 -8.40 1.15 1.91
C VAL A 264 -9.79 1.60 2.37
N THR A 265 -10.69 0.66 2.68
CA THR A 265 -12.09 0.96 3.07
C THR A 265 -12.37 0.86 4.57
N LEU A 266 -11.33 0.76 5.41
CA LEU A 266 -11.51 0.64 6.86
C LEU A 266 -12.43 1.74 7.41
N ARG A 267 -13.59 1.33 7.93
CA ARG A 267 -14.58 2.26 8.49
C ARG A 267 -13.98 3.08 9.64
N THR A 268 -14.39 4.35 9.72
CA THR A 268 -14.02 5.24 10.82
C THR A 268 -14.69 4.83 12.12
N ILE A 269 -13.93 4.83 13.21
CA ILE A 269 -14.46 4.55 14.55
C ILE A 269 -14.78 5.85 15.28
N ARG A 270 -15.65 5.76 16.29
CA ARG A 270 -15.88 6.82 17.27
C ARG A 270 -15.42 6.33 18.64
N LEU A 271 -14.39 6.95 19.19
CA LEU A 271 -13.98 6.72 20.57
C LEU A 271 -14.78 7.63 21.50
N SER A 272 -15.28 7.06 22.58
CA SER A 272 -15.84 7.82 23.70
C SER A 272 -14.74 8.07 24.73
N PHE A 273 -14.68 9.29 25.25
CA PHE A 273 -13.89 9.61 26.43
C PHE A 273 -14.75 10.36 27.44
N ASP A 274 -14.40 10.18 28.71
CA ASP A 274 -15.10 10.83 29.81
C ASP A 274 -14.36 12.11 30.18
N ASP A 275 -15.12 13.19 30.26
CA ASP A 275 -14.69 14.43 30.87
C ASP A 275 -15.39 14.57 32.23
N MET A 276 -14.60 14.75 33.28
CA MET A 276 -15.09 14.85 34.66
C MET A 276 -15.16 16.33 35.02
N GLN A 277 -16.38 16.87 35.05
CA GLN A 277 -16.62 18.29 35.31
C GLN A 277 -17.21 18.51 36.70
N LEU A 278 -16.77 19.56 37.37
CA LEU A 278 -17.32 20.00 38.65
C LEU A 278 -18.53 20.91 38.41
N LYS A 279 -19.71 20.53 38.88
CA LYS A 279 -20.93 21.34 38.85
C LYS A 279 -21.44 21.54 40.28
N GLY A 280 -21.13 22.70 40.87
CA GLY A 280 -21.38 22.94 42.29
C GLY A 280 -20.43 22.10 43.14
N ASP A 281 -20.97 21.27 44.03
CA ASP A 281 -20.21 20.32 44.85
C ASP A 281 -20.24 18.88 44.29
N GLU A 282 -20.83 18.67 43.09
CA GLU A 282 -20.94 17.35 42.45
C GLU A 282 -19.98 17.20 41.28
N ILE A 283 -19.40 16.00 41.14
CA ILE A 283 -18.61 15.61 39.97
C ILE A 283 -19.54 14.94 38.97
N VAL A 284 -19.72 15.57 37.80
CA VAL A 284 -20.57 15.09 36.72
C VAL A 284 -19.69 14.55 35.60
N ARG A 285 -19.99 13.33 35.16
CA ARG A 285 -19.36 12.69 34.01
C ARG A 285 -20.05 13.13 32.73
N GLN A 286 -19.30 13.71 31.80
CA GLN A 286 -19.77 14.04 30.46
C GLN A 286 -19.09 13.13 29.43
N ASP A 287 -19.89 12.48 28.58
CA ASP A 287 -19.42 11.63 27.48
C ASP A 287 -19.19 12.48 26.22
N TYR A 288 -17.98 12.41 25.70
CA TYR A 288 -17.59 13.01 24.43
C TYR A 288 -17.17 11.94 23.43
N ARG A 289 -17.53 12.12 22.16
CA ARG A 289 -17.17 11.19 21.08
C ARG A 289 -16.27 11.84 20.06
N ILE A 290 -15.11 11.23 19.81
CA ILE A 290 -14.13 11.66 18.80
C ILE A 290 -14.08 10.62 17.69
N ARG A 291 -14.10 11.06 16.44
CA ARG A 291 -13.87 10.17 15.29
C ARG A 291 -12.38 9.92 15.15
N CYS A 292 -11.97 8.66 15.06
CA CYS A 292 -10.58 8.28 14.86
C CYS A 292 -10.42 7.56 13.53
N ARG A 293 -9.44 8.03 12.73
CA ARG A 293 -9.21 7.58 11.35
C ARG A 293 -7.76 7.16 11.10
N TYR A 294 -6.81 7.98 11.52
CA TYR A 294 -5.37 7.74 11.33
C TYR A 294 -4.71 7.00 12.49
N ALA A 295 -5.30 7.10 13.68
CA ALA A 295 -4.87 6.41 14.88
C ALA A 295 -6.06 5.57 15.40
N ILE A 296 -5.88 4.27 15.57
CA ILE A 296 -6.97 3.36 15.96
C ILE A 296 -6.51 2.51 17.14
N PRO A 297 -7.33 2.34 18.20
CA PRO A 297 -7.07 1.37 19.23
C PRO A 297 -7.44 -0.03 18.77
N PHE A 298 -6.51 -0.96 18.96
CA PHE A 298 -6.67 -2.38 18.73
C PHE A 298 -7.17 -3.07 20.01
N GLY A 299 -8.35 -3.68 19.95
CA GLY A 299 -8.96 -4.40 21.07
C GLY A 299 -10.35 -4.94 20.72
N GLU A 300 -10.94 -5.69 21.64
CA GLU A 300 -12.31 -6.20 21.52
C GLU A 300 -13.31 -5.07 21.71
N TRP A 301 -13.81 -4.53 20.60
CA TRP A 301 -14.92 -3.58 20.60
C TRP A 301 -16.20 -4.31 20.23
N ARG A 302 -17.31 -4.01 20.92
CA ARG A 302 -18.62 -4.58 20.58
C ARG A 302 -18.97 -4.26 19.13
N ASN A 303 -18.99 -5.29 18.29
CA ASN A 303 -19.59 -5.24 16.96
C ASN A 303 -21.08 -4.90 17.15
N TYR A 304 -21.52 -3.79 16.56
CA TYR A 304 -22.96 -3.48 16.44
C TYR A 304 -23.58 -4.14 15.21
N ASP A 305 -22.76 -4.62 14.26
CA ASP A 305 -23.19 -5.29 13.04
C ASP A 305 -22.68 -6.73 13.00
N ASP A 306 -23.59 -7.64 12.64
CA ASP A 306 -23.46 -9.09 12.54
C ASP A 306 -22.66 -9.48 11.28
N SER A 307 -21.34 -9.25 11.30
CA SER A 307 -20.43 -9.72 10.24
C SER A 307 -19.43 -10.75 10.78
N ASP A 308 -19.26 -11.85 10.04
CA ASP A 308 -18.35 -12.98 10.35
C ASP A 308 -16.88 -12.56 10.57
N VAL A 309 -16.46 -11.39 10.08
CA VAL A 309 -15.10 -10.86 10.26
C VAL A 309 -15.01 -9.98 11.50
N THR A 310 -14.06 -10.30 12.39
CA THR A 310 -13.83 -9.48 13.58
C THR A 310 -13.27 -8.12 13.18
N ARG A 311 -13.69 -7.05 13.85
CA ARG A 311 -13.16 -5.70 13.62
C ARG A 311 -11.64 -5.64 13.81
N ALA A 312 -11.09 -6.47 14.69
CA ALA A 312 -9.67 -6.59 14.93
C ALA A 312 -8.92 -7.03 13.66
N ASP A 313 -9.45 -8.00 12.91
CA ASP A 313 -8.85 -8.44 11.65
C ASP A 313 -8.82 -7.33 10.60
N GLN A 314 -9.91 -6.57 10.46
CA GLN A 314 -9.96 -5.43 9.53
C GLN A 314 -8.91 -4.37 9.89
N VAL A 315 -8.76 -4.05 11.18
CA VAL A 315 -7.77 -3.08 11.66
C VAL A 315 -6.35 -3.60 11.40
N ARG A 316 -6.11 -4.91 11.61
CA ARG A 316 -4.81 -5.53 11.31
C ARG A 316 -4.48 -5.46 9.83
N ILE A 317 -5.42 -5.82 8.95
CA ILE A 317 -5.25 -5.75 7.49
C ILE A 317 -4.88 -4.33 7.08
N ALA A 318 -5.65 -3.33 7.54
CA ALA A 318 -5.41 -1.94 7.20
C ALA A 318 -4.07 -1.40 7.76
N PHE A 319 -3.70 -1.74 8.99
CA PHE A 319 -2.44 -1.28 9.59
C PHE A 319 -1.19 -1.94 8.97
N ASN A 320 -1.34 -3.17 8.44
CA ASN A 320 -0.32 -3.84 7.65
C ASN A 320 -0.35 -3.46 6.17
N SER A 321 -1.04 -2.39 5.80
CA SER A 321 -1.05 -1.85 4.45
C SER A 321 -0.26 -0.53 4.41
N PRO A 322 0.11 -0.01 3.21
CA PRO A 322 0.67 1.34 3.09
C PRO A 322 -0.37 2.45 3.32
N PHE A 323 -1.62 2.08 3.62
CA PHE A 323 -2.73 3.00 3.82
C PHE A 323 -3.06 3.18 5.31
N ARG A 324 -4.04 4.06 5.59
CA ARG A 324 -4.45 4.39 6.95
C ARG A 324 -5.10 3.16 7.62
N PRO A 325 -4.93 2.95 8.93
CA PRO A 325 -4.32 3.85 9.92
C PRO A 325 -2.78 3.76 9.95
N PHE A 326 -2.13 4.85 10.34
CA PHE A 326 -0.66 4.91 10.47
C PHE A 326 -0.18 4.73 11.93
N VAL A 327 -1.10 4.82 12.90
CA VAL A 327 -0.81 4.60 14.32
C VAL A 327 -1.79 3.57 14.86
N LEU A 328 -1.24 2.51 15.44
CA LEU A 328 -2.01 1.48 16.15
C LEU A 328 -1.68 1.55 17.63
N ALA A 329 -2.69 1.81 18.46
CA ALA A 329 -2.55 1.74 19.91
C ALA A 329 -3.08 0.38 20.39
N THR A 330 -2.30 -0.40 21.13
CA THR A 330 -2.75 -1.71 21.63
C THR A 330 -2.37 -1.91 23.10
N THR A 331 -3.15 -2.72 23.79
CA THR A 331 -2.89 -3.16 25.18
C THR A 331 -2.39 -4.61 25.17
N SER A 332 -2.49 -5.32 26.30
CA SER A 332 -2.16 -6.75 26.37
C SER A 332 -2.98 -7.64 25.44
N VAL A 333 -4.10 -7.14 24.89
CA VAL A 333 -4.95 -7.87 23.93
C VAL A 333 -4.22 -8.13 22.59
N GLY A 334 -3.20 -7.35 22.24
CA GLY A 334 -2.36 -7.56 21.06
C GLY A 334 -1.18 -8.52 21.26
N GLN A 335 -1.12 -9.26 22.38
CA GLN A 335 0.12 -9.91 22.83
C GLN A 335 0.42 -11.30 22.25
N GLU A 336 -0.52 -12.01 21.62
CA GLU A 336 -0.29 -13.36 21.07
C GLU A 336 -0.68 -13.45 19.58
N GLY A 337 0.15 -14.13 18.77
CA GLY A 337 -0.19 -14.51 17.39
C GLY A 337 -0.31 -13.42 16.31
N LEU A 338 -0.16 -12.13 16.62
CA LEU A 338 -0.33 -11.05 15.63
C LEU A 338 1.00 -10.55 15.05
N ASP A 339 0.99 -10.15 13.78
CA ASP A 339 2.15 -9.59 13.10
C ASP A 339 1.80 -8.19 12.56
N PHE A 340 2.70 -7.23 12.78
CA PHE A 340 2.52 -5.82 12.42
C PHE A 340 3.70 -5.26 11.59
N HIS A 341 4.58 -6.14 11.11
CA HIS A 341 5.89 -5.80 10.53
C HIS A 341 5.84 -5.25 9.11
N GLN A 342 4.72 -5.44 8.40
CA GLN A 342 4.67 -5.18 6.95
C GLN A 342 4.98 -3.70 6.70
N TYR A 343 4.27 -2.78 7.33
CA TYR A 343 4.53 -1.33 7.20
C TYR A 343 4.87 -0.63 8.52
N CYS A 344 5.04 -1.36 9.64
CA CYS A 344 5.53 -0.78 10.90
C CYS A 344 7.03 -1.01 11.10
N HIS A 345 7.75 0.04 11.49
CA HIS A 345 9.15 -0.03 11.92
C HIS A 345 9.43 0.75 13.21
N SER A 346 8.38 1.27 13.87
CA SER A 346 8.50 2.08 15.08
C SER A 346 7.52 1.58 16.14
N VAL A 347 8.05 1.26 17.32
CA VAL A 347 7.24 0.85 18.48
C VAL A 347 7.42 1.84 19.62
N TYR A 348 6.30 2.24 20.23
CA TYR A 348 6.27 3.07 21.42
C TYR A 348 5.89 2.20 22.63
N HIS A 349 6.84 1.99 23.53
CA HIS A 349 6.59 1.30 24.79
C HIS A 349 6.08 2.31 25.81
N TRP A 350 4.76 2.55 25.82
CA TRP A 350 4.16 3.48 26.79
C TRP A 350 4.40 3.04 28.24
N ASN A 351 4.36 1.72 28.48
CA ASN A 351 4.81 1.10 29.72
C ASN A 351 5.82 0.00 29.39
N LEU A 352 6.99 0.03 30.02
CA LEU A 352 7.98 -1.03 29.89
C LEU A 352 7.48 -2.31 30.56
N PRO A 353 7.67 -3.48 29.93
CA PRO A 353 7.41 -4.75 30.61
C PRO A 353 8.39 -4.97 31.76
N SER A 354 7.97 -5.74 32.76
CA SER A 354 8.82 -6.10 33.90
C SER A 354 9.86 -7.18 33.57
N ASN A 355 9.69 -7.89 32.45
CA ASN A 355 10.58 -8.97 32.04
C ASN A 355 11.11 -8.74 30.60
N PRO A 356 12.33 -9.22 30.27
CA PRO A 356 12.92 -9.04 28.94
C PRO A 356 12.25 -9.87 27.84
N VAL A 357 11.55 -10.96 28.19
CA VAL A 357 10.88 -11.84 27.23
C VAL A 357 9.68 -11.15 26.60
N ASP A 358 8.86 -10.49 27.41
CA ASP A 358 7.73 -9.67 26.98
C ASP A 358 8.21 -8.51 26.10
N LEU A 359 9.37 -7.92 26.39
CA LEU A 359 9.96 -6.88 25.54
C LEU A 359 10.30 -7.46 24.17
N GLU A 360 11.00 -8.60 24.14
CA GLU A 360 11.37 -9.29 22.90
C GLU A 360 10.14 -9.75 22.09
N GLN A 361 9.10 -10.25 22.75
CA GLN A 361 7.85 -10.63 22.10
C GLN A 361 7.11 -9.42 21.51
N ARG A 362 7.09 -8.29 22.21
CA ARG A 362 6.49 -7.03 21.72
C ARG A 362 7.24 -6.50 20.50
N GLU A 363 8.57 -6.45 20.57
CA GLU A 363 9.42 -6.01 19.45
C GLU A 363 9.38 -6.99 18.28
N GLY A 364 9.26 -8.29 18.57
CA GLY A 364 9.11 -9.36 17.59
C GLY A 364 7.83 -9.23 16.76
N ARG A 365 6.88 -8.35 17.10
CA ARG A 365 5.71 -8.04 16.26
C ARG A 365 6.05 -7.24 15.01
N ILE A 366 7.13 -6.46 15.07
CA ILE A 366 7.60 -5.61 13.97
C ILE A 366 8.93 -6.07 13.37
N HIS A 367 9.70 -6.86 14.12
CA HIS A 367 10.93 -7.49 13.64
C HIS A 367 10.63 -8.90 13.10
N ARG A 368 10.28 -8.99 11.81
CA ARG A 368 9.89 -10.24 11.13
C ARG A 368 10.40 -10.28 9.69
N TYR A 369 10.25 -11.46 9.08
CA TYR A 369 10.47 -11.72 7.66
C TYR A 369 9.95 -10.60 6.75
N LYS A 370 10.79 -10.12 5.84
CA LYS A 370 10.54 -9.00 4.90
C LYS A 370 9.97 -7.73 5.56
N GLY A 371 10.26 -7.50 6.83
CA GLY A 371 9.79 -6.33 7.58
C GLY A 371 10.14 -5.00 6.90
N HIS A 372 9.36 -3.95 7.21
CA HIS A 372 9.45 -2.65 6.54
C HIS A 372 10.89 -2.10 6.45
N VAL A 373 11.69 -2.23 7.51
CA VAL A 373 13.09 -1.75 7.53
C VAL A 373 13.97 -2.44 6.49
N ILE A 374 13.79 -3.74 6.30
CA ILE A 374 14.56 -4.55 5.34
C ILE A 374 14.28 -4.01 3.94
N ARG A 375 13.01 -3.88 3.59
CA ARG A 375 12.57 -3.36 2.28
C ARG A 375 13.07 -1.95 2.01
N LYS A 376 13.02 -1.06 3.01
CA LYS A 376 13.59 0.30 2.91
C LYS A 376 15.11 0.28 2.67
N ASN A 377 15.85 -0.57 3.36
CA ASN A 377 17.30 -0.67 3.18
C ASN A 377 17.66 -1.32 1.83
N LEU A 378 16.93 -2.34 1.37
CA LEU A 378 17.09 -2.94 0.04
C LEU A 378 16.86 -1.89 -1.07
N ALA A 379 15.73 -1.19 -1.02
CA ALA A 379 15.42 -0.13 -1.97
C ALA A 379 16.51 0.96 -1.96
N LYS A 380 17.03 1.33 -0.79
CA LYS A 380 18.08 2.34 -0.67
C LYS A 380 19.45 1.88 -1.19
N ARG A 381 19.78 0.60 -1.04
CA ARG A 381 21.07 0.04 -1.49
C ARG A 381 21.09 -0.18 -3.00
N TYR A 382 20.05 -0.79 -3.54
CA TYR A 382 20.02 -1.21 -4.95
C TYR A 382 19.45 -0.17 -5.90
N GLY A 383 18.40 0.56 -5.47
CA GLY A 383 17.78 1.63 -6.26
C GLY A 383 17.28 1.20 -7.64
N LEU A 384 16.99 2.19 -8.50
CA LEU A 384 16.52 1.97 -9.86
C LEU A 384 17.63 1.54 -10.84
N SER A 385 18.87 1.98 -10.62
CA SER A 385 19.98 1.74 -11.55
C SER A 385 20.29 0.27 -11.74
N ILE A 386 20.14 -0.56 -10.70
CA ILE A 386 20.38 -2.01 -10.83
C ILE A 386 19.29 -2.71 -11.65
N LEU A 387 18.11 -2.09 -11.79
CA LEU A 387 16.99 -2.65 -12.54
C LEU A 387 17.17 -2.43 -14.06
N ALA A 388 17.97 -1.43 -14.45
CA ALA A 388 18.12 -1.01 -15.84
C ALA A 388 18.66 -2.13 -16.76
N ASP A 389 19.57 -2.96 -16.24
CA ASP A 389 20.26 -3.99 -17.03
C ASP A 389 19.51 -5.34 -17.07
N GLY A 390 18.47 -5.52 -16.25
CA GLY A 390 17.90 -6.85 -15.98
C GLY A 390 16.39 -6.97 -16.05
N VAL A 391 15.64 -5.87 -15.91
CA VAL A 391 14.20 -5.93 -15.69
C VAL A 391 13.40 -5.70 -16.97
N GLN A 392 12.44 -6.59 -17.23
CA GLN A 392 11.51 -6.50 -18.34
C GLN A 392 10.15 -5.93 -17.89
N PRO A 393 9.32 -5.44 -18.84
CA PRO A 393 7.97 -5.01 -18.52
C PRO A 393 7.18 -6.12 -17.82
N LEU A 394 6.46 -5.76 -16.75
CA LEU A 394 5.68 -6.69 -15.91
C LEU A 394 6.50 -7.69 -15.07
N ASP A 395 7.81 -7.52 -14.95
CA ASP A 395 8.57 -8.20 -13.89
C ASP A 395 8.24 -7.58 -12.51
N ASP A 396 8.39 -8.39 -11.45
CA ASP A 396 8.28 -7.93 -10.08
C ASP A 396 9.61 -7.30 -9.59
N PRO A 397 9.68 -5.97 -9.35
CA PRO A 397 10.89 -5.32 -8.89
C PRO A 397 11.37 -5.86 -7.55
N TRP A 398 10.45 -6.23 -6.65
CA TRP A 398 10.82 -6.67 -5.31
C TRP A 398 11.44 -8.05 -5.34
N ALA A 399 10.92 -8.97 -6.16
CA ALA A 399 11.57 -10.26 -6.40
C ALA A 399 13.02 -10.07 -6.88
N TYR A 400 13.26 -9.13 -7.81
CA TYR A 400 14.60 -8.81 -8.27
C TYR A 400 15.49 -8.23 -7.17
N LEU A 401 15.01 -7.24 -6.40
CA LEU A 401 15.77 -6.64 -5.30
C LEU A 401 16.15 -7.66 -4.21
N PHE A 402 15.25 -8.59 -3.89
CA PHE A 402 15.52 -9.67 -2.95
C PHE A 402 16.56 -10.66 -3.52
N ALA A 403 16.43 -11.07 -4.79
CA ALA A 403 17.38 -11.97 -5.45
C ALA A 403 18.79 -11.34 -5.52
N GLN A 404 18.89 -10.05 -5.86
CA GLN A 404 20.18 -9.35 -5.86
C GLN A 404 20.82 -9.31 -4.48
N ALA A 405 20.04 -9.09 -3.41
CA ALA A 405 20.56 -9.21 -2.05
C ALA A 405 20.98 -10.63 -1.66
N GLU A 406 20.34 -11.65 -2.19
CA GLU A 406 20.78 -13.03 -1.99
C GLU A 406 22.11 -13.33 -2.69
N GLU A 407 22.34 -12.75 -3.87
CA GLU A 407 23.60 -12.89 -4.61
C GLU A 407 24.75 -12.16 -3.90
N ASP A 408 24.51 -10.93 -3.42
CA ASP A 408 25.50 -10.11 -2.73
C ASP A 408 25.96 -10.70 -1.38
N ARG A 409 25.16 -11.57 -0.75
CA ARG A 409 25.39 -12.03 0.63
C ARG A 409 26.66 -12.86 0.84
N CYS A 410 27.37 -13.30 -0.21
CA CYS A 410 28.68 -13.96 -0.18
C CYS A 410 28.92 -14.89 1.04
N GLN A 411 28.19 -16.01 1.13
CA GLN A 411 28.24 -17.02 2.21
C GLN A 411 27.72 -16.60 3.60
N ALA A 412 27.01 -15.47 3.71
CA ALA A 412 26.30 -15.11 4.93
C ALA A 412 25.07 -16.00 5.19
N SER A 413 24.52 -15.90 6.40
CA SER A 413 23.33 -16.64 6.86
C SER A 413 22.12 -16.45 5.95
N ASP A 414 21.29 -17.50 5.79
CA ASP A 414 19.99 -17.43 5.09
C ASP A 414 18.99 -16.45 5.71
N LEU A 415 19.28 -15.92 6.89
CA LEU A 415 18.55 -14.80 7.47
C LEU A 415 18.73 -13.49 6.69
N ILE A 416 19.74 -13.39 5.83
CA ILE A 416 20.00 -12.22 4.97
C ILE A 416 19.50 -12.54 3.55
N PRO A 417 18.67 -11.66 2.93
CA PRO A 417 18.18 -10.38 3.46
C PRO A 417 16.88 -10.46 4.27
N TYR A 418 16.24 -11.62 4.34
CA TYR A 418 14.82 -11.72 4.69
C TYR A 418 14.45 -11.37 6.13
N TRP A 419 15.31 -11.66 7.10
CA TRP A 419 15.09 -11.36 8.51
C TRP A 419 16.02 -10.25 9.01
N ILE A 420 17.20 -10.12 8.40
CA ILE A 420 18.23 -9.17 8.80
C ILE A 420 18.81 -8.53 7.53
N TYR A 421 18.74 -7.21 7.45
CA TYR A 421 19.43 -6.44 6.43
C TYR A 421 19.78 -5.05 6.98
N GLU A 422 21.01 -4.93 7.49
CA GLU A 422 21.49 -3.73 8.20
C GLU A 422 22.31 -2.78 7.30
N GLU A 423 22.42 -3.11 6.02
CA GLU A 423 23.12 -2.32 5.01
C GLU A 423 22.23 -1.16 4.54
N GLY A 424 22.26 -0.07 5.29
CA GLY A 424 21.45 1.11 5.04
C GLY A 424 21.20 1.91 6.32
N PRO A 425 20.55 3.09 6.23
CA PRO A 425 20.33 3.97 7.37
C PRO A 425 19.11 3.58 8.23
N PHE A 426 18.21 2.75 7.72
CA PHE A 426 16.93 2.48 8.39
C PHE A 426 17.10 1.40 9.46
N ARG A 427 16.47 1.61 10.62
CA ARG A 427 16.48 0.70 11.76
C ARG A 427 15.08 0.63 12.37
N ILE A 428 14.83 -0.44 13.13
CA ILE A 428 13.62 -0.51 13.96
C ILE A 428 13.78 0.47 15.13
N GLU A 429 12.85 1.40 15.21
CA GLU A 429 12.83 2.43 16.24
C GLU A 429 12.07 1.95 17.48
N ARG A 430 12.67 2.16 18.64
CA ARG A 430 12.12 1.78 19.95
C ARG A 430 12.05 3.02 20.80
N HIS A 431 10.84 3.52 20.97
CA HIS A 431 10.56 4.75 21.70
C HIS A 431 10.06 4.41 23.10
N VAL A 432 10.66 5.06 24.11
CA VAL A 432 10.26 4.94 25.52
C VAL A 432 10.09 6.36 26.06
N PRO A 433 8.91 6.73 26.60
CA PRO A 433 8.70 8.04 27.18
C PRO A 433 9.68 8.30 28.33
N ALA A 434 10.48 9.36 28.23
CA ALA A 434 11.39 9.82 29.27
C ALA A 434 10.76 10.96 30.08
N LEU A 435 9.79 10.62 30.94
CA LEU A 435 9.08 11.61 31.76
C LEU A 435 9.94 12.07 32.95
N PRO A 436 9.81 13.33 33.42
CA PRO A 436 10.51 13.77 34.63
C PRO A 436 10.16 12.90 35.84
N LEU A 437 11.17 12.54 36.65
CA LEU A 437 11.03 11.72 37.87
C LEU A 437 10.53 10.28 37.62
N SER A 438 10.64 9.80 36.38
CA SER A 438 10.21 8.47 35.98
C SER A 438 11.36 7.45 36.11
N ARG A 439 11.03 6.16 36.28
CA ARG A 439 12.01 5.06 36.47
C ARG A 439 12.43 4.40 35.15
N GLU A 440 11.81 4.81 34.06
CA GLU A 440 11.87 4.18 32.74
C GLU A 440 13.30 4.19 32.20
N LEU A 441 14.07 5.26 32.42
CA LEU A 441 15.47 5.34 31.95
C LEU A 441 16.37 4.29 32.61
N GLU A 442 16.19 4.02 33.90
CA GLU A 442 16.93 2.98 34.63
C GLU A 442 16.46 1.59 34.19
N GLN A 443 15.13 1.39 34.14
CA GLN A 443 14.53 0.13 33.71
C GLN A 443 14.93 -0.28 32.28
N VAL A 444 15.04 0.65 31.33
CA VAL A 444 15.52 0.34 29.97
C VAL A 444 16.93 -0.24 29.99
N LYS A 445 17.83 0.29 30.82
CA LYS A 445 19.22 -0.21 30.90
C LYS A 445 19.26 -1.63 31.47
N GLU A 446 18.50 -1.88 32.53
CA GLU A 446 18.36 -3.20 33.14
C GLU A 446 17.75 -4.21 32.16
N LEU A 447 16.67 -3.83 31.47
CA LEU A 447 15.99 -4.67 30.49
C LEU A 447 16.89 -5.04 29.31
N LYS A 448 17.68 -4.10 28.77
CA LYS A 448 18.63 -4.37 27.69
C LYS A 448 19.69 -5.38 28.10
N SER A 449 20.25 -5.22 29.29
CA SER A 449 21.25 -6.14 29.84
C SER A 449 20.66 -7.53 30.09
N ALA A 450 19.45 -7.58 30.65
CA ALA A 450 18.72 -8.82 30.88
C ALA A 450 18.34 -9.53 29.58
N LEU A 451 18.00 -8.79 28.53
CA LEU A 451 17.70 -9.32 27.20
C LEU A 451 18.93 -9.93 26.52
N ALA A 452 20.09 -9.28 26.63
CA ALA A 452 21.35 -9.84 26.14
C ALA A 452 21.68 -11.17 26.82
N ALA A 453 21.53 -11.24 28.15
CA ALA A 453 21.69 -12.48 28.90
C ALA A 453 20.69 -13.56 28.48
N TYR A 454 19.42 -13.20 28.27
CA TYR A 454 18.39 -14.10 27.80
C TYR A 454 18.74 -14.74 26.45
N ARG A 455 19.20 -13.93 25.48
CA ARG A 455 19.60 -14.40 24.14
C ARG A 455 20.79 -15.37 24.15
N MET A 456 21.71 -15.26 25.11
CA MET A 456 22.84 -16.20 25.23
C MET A 456 22.40 -17.59 25.67
N VAL A 457 21.38 -17.65 26.52
CA VAL A 457 20.91 -18.89 27.14
C VAL A 457 19.80 -19.55 26.30
N PHE A 458 19.30 -18.84 25.30
CA PHE A 458 18.26 -19.33 24.42
C PHE A 458 18.66 -20.67 23.77
N GLY A 459 17.77 -21.66 23.86
CA GLY A 459 18.02 -23.02 23.36
C GLY A 459 18.79 -23.95 24.31
N GLN A 460 19.29 -23.48 25.46
CA GLN A 460 19.98 -24.33 26.44
C GLN A 460 19.02 -25.15 27.32
N PRO A 461 19.42 -26.33 27.85
CA PRO A 461 18.68 -27.00 28.92
C PRO A 461 18.80 -26.22 30.24
N ARG A 462 17.71 -26.10 31.01
CA ARG A 462 17.63 -25.33 32.29
C ARG A 462 18.03 -23.86 32.14
N GLN A 463 17.38 -23.18 31.19
CA GLN A 463 17.65 -21.78 30.86
C GLN A 463 17.57 -20.85 32.06
N GLU A 464 16.60 -21.07 32.95
CA GLU A 464 16.38 -20.24 34.14
C GLU A 464 17.60 -20.28 35.09
N ASP A 465 18.17 -21.47 35.36
CA ASP A 465 19.34 -21.63 36.22
C ASP A 465 20.57 -20.90 35.64
N LEU A 466 20.78 -20.98 34.32
CA LEU A 466 21.92 -20.32 33.66
C LEU A 466 21.73 -18.80 33.57
N LEU A 467 20.49 -18.33 33.35
CA LEU A 467 20.13 -16.92 33.41
C LEU A 467 20.32 -16.34 34.79
N GLU A 468 19.91 -17.05 35.85
CA GLU A 468 20.08 -16.64 37.24
C GLU A 468 21.57 -16.61 37.62
N PHE A 469 22.33 -17.62 37.21
CA PHE A 469 23.79 -17.63 37.36
C PHE A 469 24.45 -16.44 36.65
N LEU A 470 24.11 -16.18 35.39
CA LEU A 470 24.64 -15.05 34.63
C LEU A 470 24.25 -13.73 35.28
N ARG A 471 22.98 -13.52 35.66
CA ARG A 471 22.54 -12.32 36.38
C ARG A 471 23.28 -12.11 37.70
N SER A 472 23.61 -13.19 38.42
CA SER A 472 24.36 -13.11 39.68
C SER A 472 25.86 -12.79 39.51
N ARG A 473 26.41 -12.99 38.31
CA ARG A 473 27.85 -12.86 37.98
C ARG A 473 28.15 -11.68 37.06
N LEU A 474 27.18 -11.24 36.27
CA LEU A 474 27.29 -10.08 35.39
C LEU A 474 27.24 -8.82 36.24
N VAL A 475 28.42 -8.30 36.56
CA VAL A 475 28.62 -6.94 37.08
C VAL A 475 27.97 -5.95 36.10
N PRO A 476 27.32 -4.87 36.55
CA PRO A 476 26.61 -3.92 35.68
C PRO A 476 27.46 -3.22 34.60
N ASP A 477 28.77 -3.45 34.53
CA ASP A 477 29.72 -2.78 33.63
C ASP A 477 30.38 -3.70 32.57
N ILE A 478 29.88 -4.92 32.35
CA ILE A 478 30.43 -5.74 31.25
C ILE A 478 29.91 -5.23 29.90
N PRO A 479 30.80 -4.86 28.94
CA PRO A 479 30.41 -4.44 27.61
C PRO A 479 29.58 -5.53 26.92
N ILE A 480 28.50 -5.13 26.25
CA ILE A 480 27.61 -6.05 25.54
C ILE A 480 28.39 -6.84 24.48
N GLU A 481 29.43 -6.23 23.86
CA GLU A 481 30.27 -6.89 22.87
C GLU A 481 31.01 -8.12 23.41
N ASP A 482 31.40 -8.11 24.69
CA ASP A 482 32.08 -9.24 25.31
C ASP A 482 31.11 -10.39 25.65
N LEU A 483 29.85 -10.06 25.96
CA LEU A 483 28.79 -11.05 26.17
C LEU A 483 28.41 -11.77 24.89
N LEU A 484 28.31 -11.03 23.78
CA LEU A 484 27.92 -11.59 22.48
C LEU A 484 28.88 -12.67 21.98
N ARG A 485 30.13 -12.71 22.45
CA ARG A 485 31.13 -13.75 22.11
C ARG A 485 30.77 -15.15 22.62
N TYR A 486 29.94 -15.23 23.67
CA TYR A 486 29.53 -16.50 24.28
C TYR A 486 28.14 -16.97 23.81
N ARG A 487 27.52 -16.25 22.88
CA ARG A 487 26.27 -16.64 22.27
C ARG A 487 26.45 -17.95 21.50
N ILE A 488 25.47 -18.86 21.58
CA ILE A 488 25.41 -19.98 20.66
C ILE A 488 25.24 -19.42 19.26
N ASP A 489 26.23 -19.66 18.40
CA ASP A 489 26.13 -19.32 17.00
C ASP A 489 25.51 -20.51 16.25
N LEU A 490 24.25 -20.34 15.85
CA LEU A 490 23.53 -21.31 15.02
C LEU A 490 23.59 -20.93 13.54
N SER A 491 24.43 -19.97 13.14
CA SER A 491 24.66 -19.69 11.74
C SER A 491 25.24 -20.94 11.04
N PRO A 492 24.82 -21.20 9.79
CA PRO A 492 25.41 -22.30 9.03
C PRO A 492 26.92 -22.07 8.89
N PRO A 493 27.75 -23.13 8.96
CA PRO A 493 29.19 -22.99 8.78
C PRO A 493 29.49 -22.44 7.39
N CYS A 494 30.29 -21.36 7.29
CA CYS A 494 30.77 -20.86 6.01
C CYS A 494 31.54 -21.98 5.29
N MET A 495 31.18 -22.28 4.04
CA MET A 495 31.69 -23.43 3.28
C MET A 495 32.96 -23.09 2.52
#